data_AF-A0A350J0I3-F1
#
_entry.id   AF-A0A350J0I3-F1
#
_cell.length_a   1.000
_cell.length_b   1.000
_cell.length_c   1.000
_cell.angle_alpha   90.00
_cell.angle_beta   90.00
_cell.angle_gamma   90.00
#
_symmetry.space_group_name_H-M   'P 1'
#
loop_
_entity.id
_entity.type
_entity.pdbx_description
1 polymer ?
#
loop_
_entity_poly.entity_id
_entity_poly.type
_entity_poly.pdbx_seq_one_letter_code
_entity_poly.pdbx_strand_id
1 'polypeptide(L)'
;MMSVLENTKHAVERAAVEKMADELIKKLNQAGNYESRSEIYVKIVDLAEKFYTDASHETFERIRTYVSNPGNRWIRMINHVLDDADPQYVKSVLLNLGYEAFFCGTKKIRENRKKYDCNIPWLILFDPTMACNMHCKGCWSGTYG
;
A
#
# COMPACT_ATOMS: atom_id res chain seq x y z
N MET A 1 4.70 -8.89 22.62
CA MET A 1 5.82 -9.36 21.78
C MET A 1 5.27 -10.47 20.90
N MET A 2 5.43 -10.40 19.58
CA MET A 2 5.06 -11.52 18.70
C MET A 2 5.94 -12.72 19.03
N SER A 3 5.38 -13.92 18.96
CA SER A 3 6.13 -15.16 19.19
C SER A 3 7.19 -15.36 18.11
N VAL A 4 8.23 -16.15 18.42
CA VAL A 4 9.29 -16.49 17.45
C VAL A 4 8.69 -17.10 16.17
N LEU A 5 7.67 -17.95 16.31
CA LEU A 5 6.94 -18.58 15.20
C LEU A 5 6.21 -17.55 14.33
N GLU A 6 5.54 -16.57 14.93
CA GLU A 6 4.86 -15.49 14.20
C GLU A 6 5.85 -14.60 13.45
N ASN A 7 6.99 -14.26 14.07
CA ASN A 7 8.03 -13.48 13.42
C ASN A 7 8.64 -14.23 12.24
N THR A 8 8.88 -15.54 12.37
CA THR A 8 9.38 -16.36 11.26
C THR A 8 8.37 -16.51 10.14
N LYS A 9 7.08 -16.66 10.46
CA LYS A 9 6.01 -16.74 9.45
C LYS A 9 5.87 -15.43 8.68
N HIS A 10 5.85 -14.30 9.38
CA HIS A 10 5.79 -12.97 8.77
C HIS A 10 7.01 -12.71 7.87
N ALA A 11 8.22 -13.06 8.32
CA ALA A 11 9.42 -12.89 7.50
C ALA A 11 9.36 -13.70 6.19
N VAL A 12 8.85 -14.94 6.25
CA VAL A 12 8.65 -15.78 5.07
C VAL A 12 7.58 -15.20 4.14
N GLU A 13 6.43 -14.78 4.69
CA GLU A 13 5.37 -14.15 3.91
C GLU A 13 5.86 -12.86 3.25
N ARG A 14 6.56 -11.99 3.98
CA ARG A 14 7.14 -10.75 3.46
C ARG A 14 8.10 -11.02 2.32
N ALA A 15 9.00 -12.00 2.45
CA ALA A 15 9.94 -12.37 1.39
C ALA A 15 9.22 -12.92 0.14
N ALA A 16 8.10 -13.63 0.32
CA ALA A 16 7.27 -14.09 -0.79
C ALA A 16 6.58 -12.90 -1.50
N VAL A 17 6.01 -11.96 -0.74
CA VAL A 17 5.41 -10.73 -1.30
C VAL A 17 6.46 -9.90 -2.02
N GLU A 18 7.67 -9.82 -1.49
CA GLU A 18 8.79 -9.14 -2.11
C GLU A 18 9.09 -9.69 -3.51
N LYS A 19 9.22 -11.00 -3.66
CA LYS A 19 9.44 -11.63 -4.97
C LYS A 19 8.27 -11.42 -5.93
N MET A 20 7.04 -11.50 -5.44
CA MET A 20 5.86 -11.22 -6.26
C MET A 20 5.82 -9.76 -6.71
N ALA A 21 6.23 -8.82 -5.85
CA ALA A 21 6.32 -7.41 -6.19
C ALA A 21 7.36 -7.17 -7.29
N ASP A 22 8.54 -7.79 -7.21
CA ASP A 22 9.58 -7.70 -8.24
C ASP A 22 9.05 -8.17 -9.61
N GLU A 23 8.37 -9.31 -9.65
CA GLU A 23 7.82 -9.84 -10.90
C GLU A 23 6.68 -8.97 -11.44
N LEU A 24 5.83 -8.45 -10.55
CA LEU A 24 4.74 -7.55 -10.92
C LEU A 24 5.26 -6.23 -11.51
N ILE A 25 6.21 -5.58 -10.83
CA ILE A 25 6.82 -4.32 -11.29
C ILE A 25 7.50 -4.55 -12.64
N LYS A 26 8.21 -5.67 -12.82
CA LYS A 26 8.79 -6.04 -14.11
C LYS A 26 7.74 -6.16 -15.22
N LYS A 27 6.62 -6.84 -14.97
CA LYS A 27 5.53 -6.97 -15.94
C LYS A 27 4.88 -5.63 -16.29
N LEU A 28 4.69 -4.75 -15.29
CA LEU A 28 4.13 -3.42 -15.48
C LEU A 28 5.07 -2.51 -16.29
N ASN A 29 6.37 -2.61 -16.07
CA ASN A 29 7.37 -1.85 -16.82
C ASN A 29 7.56 -2.36 -18.26
N GLN A 30 7.30 -3.66 -18.50
CA GLN A 30 7.33 -4.26 -19.84
C GLN A 30 6.06 -4.00 -20.64
N ALA A 31 4.96 -3.60 -20.00
CA ALA A 31 3.74 -3.21 -20.68
C ALA A 31 3.99 -1.90 -21.45
N GLY A 32 3.91 -1.95 -22.79
CA GLY A 32 4.26 -0.84 -23.66
C GLY A 32 3.24 0.31 -23.72
N ASN A 33 2.08 0.18 -23.08
CA ASN A 33 1.05 1.21 -23.00
C ASN A 33 0.17 1.04 -21.75
N TYR A 34 -0.64 2.07 -21.45
CA TYR A 34 -1.47 2.08 -20.25
C TYR A 34 -2.66 1.12 -20.32
N GLU A 35 -3.14 0.80 -21.52
CA GLU A 35 -4.18 -0.20 -21.76
C GLU A 35 -3.72 -1.60 -21.30
N SER A 36 -2.49 -1.98 -21.67
CA SER A 36 -1.87 -3.24 -21.27
C SER A 36 -1.63 -3.30 -19.75
N ARG A 37 -1.28 -2.16 -19.13
CA ARG A 37 -1.19 -2.07 -17.66
C ARG A 37 -2.55 -2.24 -16.99
N SER A 38 -3.60 -1.66 -17.55
CA SER A 38 -4.97 -1.82 -17.05
C SER A 38 -5.41 -3.28 -17.04
N GLU A 39 -5.05 -4.09 -18.04
CA GLU A 39 -5.31 -5.54 -18.02
C GLU A 39 -4.58 -6.25 -16.87
N ILE A 40 -3.35 -5.84 -16.56
CA ILE A 40 -2.59 -6.38 -15.42
C ILE A 40 -3.28 -5.98 -14.11
N TYR A 41 -3.72 -4.72 -13.96
CA TYR A 41 -4.43 -4.27 -12.78
C TYR A 41 -5.73 -5.04 -12.55
N VAL A 42 -6.50 -5.33 -13.60
CA VAL A 42 -7.72 -6.16 -13.47
C VAL A 42 -7.37 -7.55 -12.92
N LYS A 43 -6.30 -8.19 -13.41
CA LYS A 43 -5.85 -9.50 -12.89
C LYS A 43 -5.45 -9.43 -11.42
N ILE A 44 -4.85 -8.33 -10.98
CA ILE A 44 -4.53 -8.11 -9.56
C ILE A 44 -5.81 -8.03 -8.73
N VAL A 45 -6.83 -7.33 -9.22
CA VAL A 45 -8.14 -7.22 -8.55
C VAL A 45 -8.83 -8.58 -8.47
N ASP A 46 -8.79 -9.38 -9.53
CA ASP A 46 -9.35 -10.75 -9.55
C ASP A 46 -8.65 -11.67 -8.57
N LEU A 47 -7.33 -11.51 -8.42
CA LEU A 47 -6.56 -12.23 -7.41
C LEU A 47 -6.96 -11.77 -6.01
N ALA A 48 -7.03 -10.45 -5.79
CA ALA A 48 -7.38 -9.86 -4.50
C ALA A 48 -8.77 -10.30 -4.02
N GLU A 49 -9.77 -10.39 -4.91
CA GLU A 49 -11.10 -10.86 -4.57
C GLU A 49 -11.11 -12.29 -4.02
N LYS A 50 -10.28 -13.18 -4.57
CA LYS A 50 -10.18 -14.57 -4.09
C LYS A 50 -9.59 -14.67 -2.69
N PHE A 51 -8.71 -13.74 -2.31
CA PHE A 51 -8.01 -13.76 -1.03
C PHE A 51 -8.65 -12.88 0.05
N TYR A 52 -9.37 -11.83 -0.33
CA TYR A 52 -9.93 -10.85 0.60
C TYR A 52 -11.46 -10.98 0.67
N THR A 53 -11.92 -11.88 1.52
CA THR A 53 -13.36 -12.19 1.73
C THR A 53 -14.10 -11.16 2.59
N ASP A 54 -13.38 -10.20 3.16
CA ASP A 54 -13.95 -9.16 4.03
C ASP A 54 -14.62 -8.01 3.26
N ALA A 55 -14.44 -7.93 1.93
CA ALA A 55 -15.12 -6.95 1.08
C ALA A 55 -16.26 -7.59 0.28
N SER A 56 -17.27 -6.80 -0.06
CA SER A 56 -18.37 -7.23 -0.93
C SER A 56 -17.91 -7.36 -2.39
N HIS A 57 -18.56 -8.27 -3.13
CA HIS A 57 -18.37 -8.42 -4.58
C HIS A 57 -18.57 -7.09 -5.33
N GLU A 58 -19.58 -6.29 -4.94
CA GLU A 58 -19.84 -4.95 -5.49
C GLU A 58 -18.64 -4.01 -5.34
N THR A 59 -17.88 -4.12 -4.24
CA THR A 59 -16.67 -3.32 -4.04
C THR A 59 -15.61 -3.68 -5.07
N PHE A 60 -15.42 -4.98 -5.35
CA PHE A 60 -14.46 -5.44 -6.36
C PHE A 60 -14.89 -5.04 -7.77
N GLU A 61 -16.17 -5.12 -8.12
CA GLU A 61 -16.71 -4.64 -9.40
C GLU A 61 -16.44 -3.15 -9.62
N ARG A 62 -16.64 -2.34 -8.58
CA ARG A 62 -16.32 -0.90 -8.65
C ARG A 62 -14.83 -0.66 -8.85
N ILE A 63 -13.97 -1.43 -8.18
CA ILE A 63 -12.51 -1.34 -8.37
C ILE A 63 -12.13 -1.78 -9.79
N ARG A 64 -12.68 -2.89 -10.32
CA ARG A 64 -12.49 -3.33 -11.71
C ARG A 64 -12.79 -2.22 -12.70
N THR A 65 -13.92 -1.55 -12.52
CA THR A 65 -14.34 -0.42 -13.37
C THR A 65 -13.33 0.74 -13.34
N TYR A 66 -12.69 0.98 -12.19
CA TYR A 66 -11.66 2.02 -12.09
C TYR A 66 -10.35 1.59 -12.75
N VAL A 67 -9.88 0.37 -12.48
CA VAL A 67 -8.59 -0.12 -12.99
C VAL A 67 -8.61 -0.43 -14.48
N SER A 68 -9.78 -0.75 -15.05
CA SER A 68 -9.95 -1.00 -16.48
C SER A 68 -9.95 0.28 -17.33
N ASN A 69 -10.06 1.45 -16.71
CA ASN A 69 -10.04 2.74 -17.41
C ASN A 69 -8.69 3.45 -17.20
N PRO A 70 -7.79 3.46 -18.21
CA PRO A 70 -6.50 4.16 -18.15
C PRO A 70 -6.63 5.67 -17.88
N GLY A 71 -7.75 6.27 -18.29
CA GLY A 71 -8.06 7.68 -18.09
C GLY A 71 -8.57 8.01 -16.68
N ASN A 72 -8.80 7.01 -15.82
CA ASN A 72 -9.21 7.24 -14.45
C ASN A 72 -8.11 7.99 -13.69
N ARG A 73 -8.48 9.01 -12.90
CA ARG A 73 -7.53 9.85 -12.16
C ARG A 73 -6.53 9.06 -11.31
N TRP A 74 -6.97 7.97 -10.68
CA TRP A 74 -6.14 7.15 -9.80
C TRP A 74 -5.20 6.26 -10.59
N ILE A 75 -5.66 5.70 -11.72
CA ILE A 75 -4.84 4.87 -12.60
C ILE A 75 -3.77 5.70 -13.30
N ARG A 76 -4.10 6.92 -13.74
CA ARG A 76 -3.09 7.86 -14.22
C ARG A 76 -2.03 8.15 -13.18
N MET A 77 -2.43 8.41 -11.93
CA MET A 77 -1.47 8.64 -10.84
C MET A 77 -0.56 7.43 -10.61
N ILE A 78 -1.10 6.22 -10.59
CA ILE A 78 -0.32 4.99 -10.44
C ILE A 78 0.66 4.83 -11.61
N ASN A 79 0.21 5.05 -12.85
CA ASN A 79 1.06 4.97 -14.02
C ASN A 79 2.20 6.00 -13.96
N HIS A 80 1.92 7.26 -13.60
CA HIS A 80 2.96 8.26 -13.39
C HIS A 80 3.98 7.84 -12.34
N VAL A 81 3.53 7.29 -11.20
CA VAL A 81 4.45 6.78 -10.18
C VAL A 81 5.32 5.65 -10.73
N LEU A 82 4.77 4.76 -11.56
CA LEU A 82 5.54 3.66 -12.18
C LEU A 82 6.54 4.14 -13.24
N ASP A 83 6.21 5.21 -13.96
CA ASP A 83 7.05 5.75 -15.04
C ASP A 83 8.14 6.69 -14.51
N ASP A 84 7.82 7.50 -13.50
CA ASP A 84 8.69 8.59 -13.02
C ASP A 84 9.53 8.19 -11.80
N ALA A 85 9.11 7.21 -11.00
CA ALA A 85 9.82 6.82 -9.78
C ALA A 85 10.80 5.66 -10.02
N ASP A 86 11.86 5.60 -9.19
CA ASP A 86 12.76 4.44 -9.19
C ASP A 86 12.00 3.16 -8.80
N PRO A 87 12.17 2.04 -9.54
CA PRO A 87 11.51 0.77 -9.24
C PRO A 87 11.70 0.28 -7.80
N GLN A 88 12.84 0.57 -7.18
CA GLN A 88 13.12 0.23 -5.79
C GLN A 88 12.24 1.02 -4.82
N TYR A 89 11.91 2.28 -5.11
CA TYR A 89 10.95 3.06 -4.32
C TYR A 89 9.53 2.54 -4.49
N VAL A 90 9.12 2.20 -5.73
CA VAL A 90 7.81 1.58 -5.99
C VAL A 90 7.66 0.29 -5.18
N LYS A 91 8.68 -0.58 -5.21
CA LYS A 91 8.74 -1.81 -4.41
C LYS A 91 8.63 -1.52 -2.91
N SER A 92 9.38 -0.54 -2.42
CA SER A 92 9.38 -0.15 -1.01
C SER A 92 8.01 0.35 -0.55
N VAL A 93 7.33 1.14 -1.37
CA VAL A 93 5.95 1.59 -1.11
C VAL A 93 5.00 0.39 -1.08
N LEU A 94 5.08 -0.53 -2.05
CA LEU A 94 4.22 -1.72 -2.08
C LEU A 94 4.40 -2.58 -0.82
N LEU A 95 5.64 -2.82 -0.39
CA LEU A 95 5.92 -3.66 0.79
C LEU A 95 5.54 -2.97 2.10
N ASN A 96 5.86 -1.69 2.27
CA ASN A 96 5.65 -1.01 3.55
C ASN A 96 4.23 -0.46 3.68
N LEU A 97 3.73 0.21 2.65
CA LEU A 97 2.37 0.75 2.68
C LEU A 97 1.36 -0.35 2.39
N GLY A 98 1.53 -1.09 1.28
CA GLY A 98 0.58 -2.13 0.87
C GLY A 98 0.55 -3.34 1.81
N TYR A 99 1.68 -4.03 1.98
CA TYR A 99 1.72 -5.27 2.77
C TYR A 99 1.74 -4.99 4.28
N GLU A 100 2.69 -4.21 4.81
CA GLU A 100 2.77 -4.00 6.26
C GLU A 100 1.62 -3.14 6.80
N ALA A 101 1.40 -1.94 6.24
CA ALA A 101 0.45 -1.01 6.83
C ALA A 101 -1.01 -1.38 6.52
N PHE A 102 -1.34 -1.70 5.27
CA PHE A 102 -2.70 -2.06 4.88
C PHE A 102 -3.03 -3.52 5.18
N PHE A 103 -2.29 -4.50 4.65
CA PHE A 103 -2.67 -5.91 4.80
C PHE A 103 -2.47 -6.43 6.24
N CYS A 104 -1.25 -6.36 6.79
CA CYS A 104 -0.97 -6.81 8.15
C CYS A 104 -1.50 -5.84 9.21
N GLY A 105 -1.30 -4.53 9.00
CA GLY A 105 -1.60 -3.49 9.96
C GLY A 105 -3.10 -3.34 10.26
N THR A 106 -3.96 -3.41 9.24
CA THR A 106 -5.42 -3.31 9.47
C THR A 106 -5.97 -4.50 10.27
N LYS A 107 -5.46 -5.72 10.04
CA LYS A 107 -5.79 -6.90 10.84
C LYS A 107 -5.42 -6.69 12.31
N LYS A 108 -4.19 -6.25 12.57
CA LYS A 108 -3.70 -5.94 13.91
C LYS A 108 -4.51 -4.84 14.60
N ILE A 109 -4.90 -3.80 13.85
CA ILE A 109 -5.78 -2.74 14.34
C ILE A 109 -7.13 -3.33 14.77
N ARG A 110 -7.78 -4.13 13.92
CA ARG A 110 -9.09 -4.74 14.23
C ARG A 110 -9.02 -5.67 15.45
N GLU A 111 -7.98 -6.47 15.57
CA GLU A 111 -7.75 -7.33 16.75
C GLU A 111 -7.58 -6.50 18.02
N ASN A 112 -6.78 -5.43 17.96
CA ASN A 112 -6.55 -4.55 19.10
C ASN A 112 -7.80 -3.74 19.48
N ARG A 113 -8.65 -3.34 18.52
CA ARG A 113 -9.94 -2.68 18.81
C ARG A 113 -10.82 -3.56 19.70
N LYS A 114 -10.89 -4.86 19.41
CA LYS A 114 -11.61 -5.84 20.24
C LYS A 114 -10.95 -6.04 21.61
N LYS A 115 -9.61 -6.15 21.63
CA LYS A 115 -8.84 -6.41 22.85
C LYS A 115 -8.92 -5.27 23.86
N TYR A 116 -8.82 -4.03 23.39
CA TYR A 116 -8.74 -2.84 24.26
C TYR A 116 -10.06 -2.08 24.36
N ASP A 117 -11.12 -2.57 23.71
CA ASP A 117 -12.45 -1.96 23.67
C ASP A 117 -12.42 -0.46 23.30
N CYS A 118 -11.65 -0.13 22.26
CA CYS A 118 -11.52 1.25 21.81
C CYS A 118 -11.31 1.36 20.30
N ASN A 119 -11.65 2.53 19.75
CA ASN A 119 -11.43 2.83 18.35
C ASN A 119 -9.95 3.15 18.11
N ILE A 120 -9.25 2.26 17.40
CA ILE A 120 -7.87 2.46 16.99
C ILE A 120 -7.86 2.83 15.50
N PRO A 121 -7.53 4.08 15.11
CA PRO A 121 -7.52 4.48 13.71
C PRO A 121 -6.32 3.87 12.97
N TRP A 122 -6.49 3.67 11.66
CA TRP A 122 -5.34 3.60 10.75
C TRP A 122 -5.02 5.04 10.36
N LEU A 123 -3.82 5.50 10.68
CA LEU A 123 -3.45 6.91 10.57
C LEU A 123 -2.13 7.03 9.81
N ILE A 124 -2.11 7.93 8.83
CA ILE A 124 -0.88 8.47 8.27
C ILE A 124 -0.87 9.96 8.56
N LEU A 125 0.24 10.44 9.12
CA LEU A 125 0.51 11.86 9.34
C LEU A 125 1.45 12.34 8.22
N PHE A 126 0.94 13.23 7.37
CA PHE A 126 1.76 13.95 6.39
C PHE A 126 2.05 15.35 6.92
N ASP A 127 3.32 15.67 7.09
CA ASP A 127 3.77 17.01 7.45
C ASP A 127 4.48 17.64 6.24
N PRO A 128 3.76 18.42 5.40
CA PRO A 128 4.28 18.90 4.12
C PRO A 128 5.21 20.12 4.26
N THR A 129 5.35 20.69 5.45
CA THR A 129 6.26 21.80 5.71
C THR A 129 6.83 21.72 7.11
N MET A 130 8.14 21.85 7.19
CA MET A 130 8.88 21.98 8.44
C MET A 130 9.28 23.43 8.75
N ALA A 131 8.89 24.37 7.88
CA ALA A 131 9.19 25.79 8.05
C ALA A 131 8.31 26.38 9.14
N CYS A 132 8.87 26.50 10.35
CA CYS A 132 8.25 27.16 11.49
C CYS A 132 9.20 28.23 12.02
N ASN A 133 8.74 29.47 12.12
CA ASN A 133 9.53 30.61 12.61
C ASN A 133 9.54 30.74 14.15
N MET A 134 9.07 29.71 14.86
CA MET A 134 8.96 29.66 16.32
C MET A 134 9.97 28.67 16.89
N HIS A 135 10.68 29.05 17.95
CA HIS A 135 11.71 28.21 18.60
C HIS A 135 11.19 27.53 19.88
N CYS A 136 10.08 26.82 19.76
CA CYS A 136 9.46 26.13 20.89
C CYS A 136 10.37 25.01 21.42
N LYS A 137 10.66 25.03 22.74
CA LYS A 137 11.42 23.94 23.39
C LYS A 137 10.68 22.61 23.24
N GLY A 138 11.35 21.62 22.65
CA GLY A 138 10.81 20.26 22.44
C GLY A 138 10.02 20.06 21.15
N CYS A 139 9.88 21.09 20.31
CA CYS A 139 9.24 20.95 19.01
C CYS A 139 10.27 20.51 17.95
N TRP A 140 9.98 19.42 17.23
CA TRP A 140 10.80 18.96 16.10
C TRP A 140 11.01 20.08 15.07
N SER A 141 9.97 20.82 14.68
CA SER A 141 10.09 21.84 13.62
C SER A 141 10.83 23.11 14.06
N GLY A 142 11.00 23.34 15.37
CA GLY A 142 11.70 24.52 15.90
C GLY A 142 13.23 24.46 15.79
N THR A 143 13.80 23.31 15.39
CA THR A 143 15.26 23.10 15.25
C THR A 143 15.74 23.02 13.81
N TYR A 144 14.84 22.94 12.83
CA TYR A 144 15.19 22.81 11.40
C TYR A 144 14.73 24.00 10.54
N GLY A 145 14.09 25.01 11.15
CA GLY A 145 13.66 26.25 10.51
C GLY A 145 14.69 27.37 10.59
#